data_AF-A0A535PK08-F1
#
_entry.id   AF-A0A535PK08-F1
#
_cell.length_a   1.000
_cell.length_b   1.000
_cell.length_c   1.000
_cell.angle_alpha   90.00
_cell.angle_beta   90.00
_cell.angle_gamma   90.00
#
_symmetry.space_group_name_H-M   'P 1'
#
loop_
_entity.id
_entity.type
_entity.pdbx_description
1 polymer ?
#
loop_
_entity_poly.entity_id
_entity_poly.type
_entity_poly.pdbx_seq_one_letter_code
_entity_poly.pdbx_strand_id
1 'polypeptide(L)' 'MCFTTEARPPIPAIVGGALDSRELTLTAGDGNRLMAFEARAAEPGGAGIVVLPDVRGLHAYY' A
#
# COMPACT_ATOMS: atom_id res chain seq x y z
N MET A 1 -16.12 -10.64 -6.09
CA MET A 1 -16.70 -9.28 -6.18
C MET A 1 -16.67 -8.89 -7.65
N CYS A 2 -17.83 -8.62 -8.27
CA CYS A 2 -17.94 -8.31 -9.70
C CYS A 2 -18.14 -6.80 -9.88
N PHE A 3 -17.15 -6.10 -10.43
CA PHE A 3 -17.21 -4.68 -10.76
C PHE A 3 -16.35 -4.40 -12.01
N THR A 4 -16.57 -3.27 -12.67
CA THR A 4 -15.80 -2.86 -13.84
C THR A 4 -14.38 -2.45 -13.44
N THR A 5 -13.40 -2.57 -14.34
CA THR A 5 -12.01 -2.16 -14.08
C THR A 5 -11.89 -0.68 -13.68
N GLU A 6 -12.82 0.15 -14.16
CA GLU A 6 -12.87 1.60 -13.87
C GLU A 6 -13.63 1.93 -12.58
N ALA A 7 -14.15 0.93 -11.87
CA ALA A 7 -14.86 1.18 -10.63
C ALA A 7 -13.92 1.80 -9.59
N ARG A 8 -14.48 2.66 -8.74
CA ARG A 8 -13.82 3.24 -7.57
C ARG A 8 -14.68 3.03 -6.32
N PRO A 9 -14.09 2.97 -5.11
CA PRO A 9 -14.88 2.97 -3.89
C PRO A 9 -15.80 4.19 -3.84
N PRO A 10 -17.00 4.07 -3.26
CA PRO A 10 -17.91 5.21 -3.09
C PRO A 10 -17.37 6.25 -2.09
N ILE A 11 -16.34 5.89 -1.33
CA ILE A 11 -15.67 6.77 -0.37
C ILE A 11 -14.46 7.40 -1.06
N PRO A 12 -14.29 8.74 -1.02
CA PRO A 12 -13.08 9.39 -1.49
C PRO A 12 -11.83 8.83 -0.79
N ALA A 13 -10.67 8.91 -1.46
CA ALA A 13 -9.42 8.51 -0.83
C ALA A 13 -9.21 9.27 0.49
N ILE A 14 -8.97 8.51 1.57
CA ILE A 14 -8.59 9.10 2.85
C ILE A 14 -7.14 9.58 2.69
N VAL A 15 -6.92 10.87 2.92
CA VAL A 15 -5.62 11.53 2.77
C VAL A 15 -5.16 12.15 4.08
N GLY A 16 -3.85 12.22 4.28
CA GLY A 16 -3.23 12.67 5.52
C GLY A 16 -2.85 11.51 6.46
N GLY A 17 -2.15 11.83 7.55
CA GLY A 17 -1.72 10.84 8.55
C GLY A 17 -0.31 10.26 8.34
N ALA A 18 0.26 10.38 7.14
CA ALA A 18 1.67 10.11 6.89
C ALA A 18 2.50 11.40 6.94
N LEU A 19 3.67 11.37 7.58
CA LEU A 19 4.66 12.45 7.53
C LEU A 19 5.49 12.38 6.25
N ASP A 20 5.90 11.18 5.87
CA ASP A 20 6.66 10.93 4.65
C ASP A 20 6.21 9.63 3.98
N SER A 21 6.56 9.51 2.71
CA SER A 21 6.40 8.27 1.96
C SER A 21 7.48 8.13 0.89
N ARG A 22 7.86 6.89 0.58
CA ARG A 22 8.88 6.61 -0.42
C ARG A 22 8.74 5.22 -1.03
N GLU A 23 9.23 5.09 -2.25
CA GLU A 23 9.51 3.79 -2.86
C GLU A 23 10.77 3.18 -2.24
N LEU A 24 10.78 1.86 -2.11
CA LEU A 24 11.97 1.11 -1.72
C LEU A 24 12.01 -0.25 -2.42
N THR A 25 13.19 -0.85 -2.47
CA THR A 25 13.36 -2.25 -2.88
C THR A 25 13.74 -3.08 -1.65
N LEU A 26 12.96 -4.11 -1.38
CA LEU A 26 13.23 -5.12 -0.37
C LEU A 26 13.98 -6.30 -0.99
N THR A 27 14.89 -6.89 -0.23
CA THR A 27 15.58 -8.13 -0.61
C THR A 27 15.05 -9.26 0.27
N ALA A 28 14.44 -10.28 -0.34
CA ALA A 28 13.98 -11.47 0.36
C ALA A 28 15.12 -12.42 0.69
N GLY A 29 14.86 -13.39 1.58
CA GLY A 29 15.86 -14.36 2.03
C GLY A 29 16.40 -15.27 0.91
N ASP A 30 15.66 -15.43 -0.18
CA ASP A 30 16.07 -16.16 -1.39
C ASP A 30 16.85 -15.27 -2.39
N GLY A 31 17.09 -14.01 -2.06
CA GLY A 31 17.75 -13.03 -2.92
C GLY A 31 16.81 -12.32 -3.92
N ASN A 32 15.51 -12.62 -3.91
CA ASN A 32 14.56 -11.92 -4.76
C ASN A 32 14.44 -10.44 -4.37
N ARG A 33 14.25 -9.57 -5.36
CA ARG A 33 14.08 -8.12 -5.17
C ARG A 33 12.61 -7.75 -5.37
N LEU A 34 11.99 -7.20 -4.33
CA LEU A 34 10.59 -6.78 -4.34
C LEU A 34 10.51 -5.26 -4.27
N MET A 35 9.73 -4.65 -5.16
CA MET A 35 9.36 -3.25 -5.00
C MET A 35 8.34 -3.13 -3.87
N ALA A 36 8.50 -2.12 -3.04
CA ALA A 36 7.59 -1.80 -1.96
C ALA A 36 7.45 -0.28 -1.81
N PHE A 37 6.42 0.13 -1.09
CA PHE A 37 6.16 1.51 -0.74
C PHE A 37 6.03 1.63 0.77
N GLU A 38 6.77 2.56 1.36
CA GLU A 38 6.73 2.86 2.79
C GLU A 38 6.01 4.20 2.99
N ALA A 39 5.11 4.23 3.98
CA ALA A 39 4.52 5.47 4.48
C ALA A 39 4.70 5.49 6.00
N ARG A 40 5.33 6.54 6.52
CA ARG A 40 5.56 6.70 7.96
C ARG A 40 4.45 7.52 8.59
N ALA A 41 3.85 7.00 9.66
CA ALA A 41 2.88 7.74 10.45
C ALA A 41 3.47 9.05 10.98
N ALA A 42 2.69 10.13 10.93
CA ALA A 42 3.12 11.42 11.44
C ALA A 42 3.37 11.43 12.95
N GLU A 43 2.59 10.62 13.68
CA GLU A 43 2.76 10.38 15.11
C GLU A 43 3.00 8.88 15.33
N PRO A 44 4.27 8.44 15.48
CA PRO A 44 4.58 7.02 15.59
C PRO A 44 4.11 6.42 16.92
N GLY A 45 3.20 5.44 16.86
CA GLY A 45 2.73 4.67 18.01
C GLY A 45 3.48 3.36 18.27
N GLY A 46 4.50 3.05 17.48
CA GLY A 46 5.31 1.83 17.58
C GLY A 46 4.75 0.60 16.85
N ALA A 47 3.47 0.58 16.49
CA ALA A 47 2.89 -0.46 15.65
C ALA A 47 3.26 -0.27 14.16
N GLY A 48 3.48 -1.38 13.46
CA GLY A 48 3.70 -1.42 12.00
C GLY A 48 2.67 -2.31 11.31
N ILE A 49 2.27 -1.93 10.10
CA ILE A 49 1.31 -2.67 9.28
C ILE A 49 1.97 -2.98 7.94
N VAL A 50 1.81 -4.22 7.47
CA VAL A 50 2.18 -4.63 6.11
C VAL A 50 0.89 -4.86 5.33
N VAL A 51 0.74 -4.15 4.22
CA VAL A 51 -0.39 -4.32 3.29
C VAL A 51 0.09 -5.18 2.13
N LEU A 52 -0.53 -6.34 1.94
CA LEU A 52 -0.27 -7.22 0.81
C LEU A 52 -1.42 -7.10 -0.18
N PRO A 53 -1.17 -6.76 -1.46
CA PRO A 53 -2.22 -6.68 -2.45
C PRO A 53 -2.80 -8.07 -2.74
N ASP A 54 -4.03 -8.09 -3.25
CA ASP A 54 -4.65 -9.33 -3.75
C ASP A 54 -4.04 -9.74 -5.11
N VAL A 55 -4.62 -10.77 -5.72
CA VAL A 55 -4.20 -11.29 -7.04
C VAL A 55 -4.28 -10.26 -8.18
N ARG A 56 -4.91 -9.10 -7.97
CA ARG A 56 -5.02 -8.00 -8.93
C ARG A 56 -4.01 -6.88 -8.68
N GLY A 57 -3.14 -7.01 -7.68
CA GLY A 57 -2.10 -6.01 -7.41
C GLY A 57 -2.68 -4.70 -6.88
N LEU A 58 -2.19 -3.57 -7.40
CA LEU A 58 -2.56 -2.22 -6.96
C LEU A 58 -3.81 -1.68 -7.69
N HIS A 59 -4.88 -2.47 -7.77
CA HIS A 59 -6.10 -2.05 -8.46
C HIS A 59 -6.79 -0.93 -7.69
N ALA A 60 -7.12 0.18 -8.37
CA ALA A 60 -7.66 1.42 -7.77
C ALA A 60 -9.04 1.31 -7.09
N TYR A 61 -9.62 0.11 -7.04
CA TYR A 61 -10.87 -0.15 -6.30
C TYR A 61 -10.57 -0.51 -4.82
N TYR A 62 -9.33 -0.84 -4.50
CA TYR A 62 -8.86 -1.16 -3.15
C TYR A 62 -7.88 -0.10 -2.69
#